data_AF-A0A1I7PHN6-F1
#
_entry.id   AF-A0A1I7PHN6-F1
#
_cell.length_a   1.000
_cell.length_b   1.000
_cell.length_c   1.000
_cell.angle_alpha   90.00
_cell.angle_beta   90.00
_cell.angle_gamma   90.00
#
_symmetry.space_group_name_H-M   'P 1'
#
loop_
_entity.id
_entity.type
_entity.pdbx_description
1 polymer ?
#
loop_
_entity_poly.entity_id
_entity_poly.type
_entity_poly.pdbx_seq_one_letter_code
_entity_poly.pdbx_strand_id
1 'polypeptide(L)'
;MPAPAALPTPPATAARPPRARRLLAACLLCLPLLAANAASRRIPAHTAYISPNPEGAKVSAAGITDWKNPRLKVEWFGQINTPGSVDARVALRLADGQSSLLRLTVAGQSRDATAVGAGATLVFVDFGSFDLPESGYYRFSLESRNFLGKPAGDLDALHLDGPATAGAHFNIKERRNAASVHLSYPVSPGAEVTAFYGEVTGLEDPLWTFYMACGWQRGYLGMQVNSAMERRIIFSVWDSGNEAVNRSKVAAEDRVTLVAKGMGVTAGDFGNEGTGGHSHLKYRWKTGEKQRFLITARPADATHTIYSGYYFRPDQNAWMLISSWKAPKDGGYLRGLYSFSENFGAANGHVLRRARYGNQWIQTADGTWQELTVATFSHDETGKADRRDRFMGVENGEFFLSHGGFVEGFTEFGLPFERPATGQPPTDLPAAP
;
A
#
# COMPACT_ATOMS: atom_id res chain seq x y z
N MET A 1 44.52 -55.86 -10.29
CA MET A 1 44.66 -57.22 -10.85
C MET A 1 43.53 -58.08 -10.29
N PRO A 2 42.88 -58.99 -11.04
CA PRO A 2 42.81 -59.19 -12.49
C PRO A 2 41.36 -59.19 -13.04
N ALA A 3 41.22 -59.06 -14.37
CA ALA A 3 40.05 -59.54 -15.12
C ALA A 3 40.19 -61.08 -15.35
N PRO A 4 39.15 -61.85 -15.74
CA PRO A 4 38.83 -61.93 -17.18
C PRO A 4 37.36 -62.26 -17.54
N ALA A 5 37.12 -62.18 -18.85
CA ALA A 5 35.89 -62.37 -19.60
C ALA A 5 35.43 -63.84 -19.78
N ALA A 6 34.15 -64.05 -20.13
CA ALA A 6 33.71 -65.03 -21.14
C ALA A 6 32.21 -64.85 -21.50
N LEU A 7 31.92 -64.64 -22.79
CA LEU A 7 30.73 -65.13 -23.51
C LEU A 7 31.15 -66.46 -24.17
N PRO A 8 30.28 -67.47 -24.47
CA PRO A 8 29.26 -67.33 -25.54
C PRO A 8 28.03 -68.28 -25.57
N THR A 9 27.12 -67.92 -26.50
CA THR A 9 26.28 -68.76 -27.42
C THR A 9 24.91 -69.36 -27.02
N PRO A 10 23.98 -69.46 -28.02
CA PRO A 10 22.52 -69.44 -27.84
C PRO A 10 21.86 -70.83 -28.02
N PRO A 11 20.51 -70.92 -27.96
CA PRO A 11 19.85 -71.78 -28.94
C PRO A 11 18.60 -71.23 -29.61
N ALA A 12 18.49 -71.64 -30.87
CA ALA A 12 17.29 -72.09 -31.59
C ALA A 12 16.16 -71.10 -31.88
N THR A 13 16.18 -70.64 -33.13
CA THR A 13 15.07 -70.26 -33.98
C THR A 13 13.84 -71.16 -33.86
N ALA A 14 12.66 -70.56 -33.65
CA ALA A 14 11.37 -71.16 -33.99
C ALA A 14 10.41 -70.12 -34.58
N ALA A 15 10.06 -70.35 -35.85
CA ALA A 15 8.85 -70.01 -36.60
C ALA A 15 8.14 -68.64 -36.38
N ARG A 16 8.12 -67.84 -37.46
CA ARG A 16 7.15 -66.74 -37.69
C ARG A 16 5.75 -67.29 -38.01
N PRO A 17 4.68 -66.73 -37.41
CA PRO A 17 3.36 -66.64 -38.02
C PRO A 17 3.02 -65.18 -38.41
N PRO A 18 1.91 -64.95 -39.14
CA PRO A 18 1.85 -63.91 -40.17
C PRO A 18 1.58 -62.50 -39.63
N ARG A 19 1.98 -61.51 -40.42
CA ARG A 19 1.73 -60.07 -40.20
C ARG A 19 0.22 -59.80 -40.13
N ALA A 20 -0.31 -59.65 -38.93
CA ALA A 20 -1.59 -58.98 -38.72
C ALA A 20 -1.40 -57.47 -38.95
N ARG A 21 -2.02 -56.94 -40.01
CA ARG A 21 -2.17 -55.48 -40.20
C ARG A 21 -2.98 -54.93 -39.02
N ARG A 22 -2.31 -54.32 -38.05
CA ARG A 22 -2.97 -53.49 -37.04
C ARG A 22 -3.34 -52.17 -37.72
N LEU A 23 -4.62 -51.97 -38.00
CA LEU A 23 -5.16 -50.62 -38.20
C LEU A 23 -4.89 -49.84 -36.90
N LEU A 24 -4.08 -48.79 -36.97
CA LEU A 24 -4.11 -47.73 -35.96
C LEU A 24 -5.45 -47.00 -36.12
N ALA A 25 -6.45 -47.37 -35.32
CA ALA A 25 -7.55 -46.48 -35.04
C ALA A 25 -6.99 -45.37 -34.14
N ALA A 26 -6.77 -44.19 -34.73
CA ALA A 26 -6.50 -42.98 -33.97
C ALA A 26 -7.77 -42.61 -33.20
N CYS A 27 -7.89 -43.10 -31.96
CA CYS A 27 -8.85 -42.54 -31.01
C CYS A 27 -8.40 -41.12 -30.67
N LEU A 28 -8.97 -40.13 -31.37
CA LEU A 28 -9.04 -38.77 -30.84
C LEU A 28 -9.82 -38.82 -29.53
N LEU A 29 -9.10 -38.85 -28.41
CA LEU A 29 -9.67 -38.46 -27.13
C LEU A 29 -9.94 -36.95 -27.21
N CYS A 30 -11.14 -36.59 -27.65
CA CYS A 30 -11.74 -35.30 -27.33
C CYS A 30 -11.95 -35.28 -25.80
N LEU A 31 -10.95 -34.81 -25.07
CA LEU A 31 -11.17 -34.30 -23.71
C LEU A 31 -12.17 -33.15 -23.84
N PRO A 32 -13.36 -33.24 -23.21
CA PRO A 32 -14.23 -32.08 -23.15
C PRO A 32 -13.47 -31.00 -22.38
N LEU A 33 -13.18 -29.86 -23.04
CA LEU A 33 -12.88 -28.64 -22.30
C LEU A 33 -14.10 -28.39 -21.42
N LEU A 34 -13.98 -28.72 -20.13
CA LEU A 34 -14.81 -28.12 -19.10
C LEU A 34 -14.51 -26.63 -19.18
N ALA A 35 -15.32 -25.88 -19.93
CA ALA A 35 -15.36 -24.44 -19.84
C ALA A 35 -15.68 -24.15 -18.38
N ALA A 36 -14.66 -23.74 -17.62
CA ALA A 36 -14.87 -23.18 -16.30
C ALA A 36 -15.88 -22.06 -16.50
N ASN A 37 -17.06 -22.20 -15.88
CA ASN A 37 -18.13 -21.23 -16.00
C ASN A 37 -17.60 -19.95 -15.33
N ALA A 38 -17.01 -19.05 -16.13
CA ALA A 38 -16.44 -17.81 -15.65
C ALA A 38 -17.61 -16.96 -15.18
N ALA A 39 -17.83 -16.90 -13.88
CA ALA A 39 -18.91 -16.11 -13.32
C ALA A 39 -18.65 -14.63 -13.64
N SER A 40 -19.62 -13.97 -14.28
CA SER A 40 -19.55 -12.53 -14.53
C SER A 40 -19.16 -11.78 -13.26
N ARG A 41 -18.17 -10.89 -13.38
CA ARG A 41 -17.62 -10.09 -12.28
C ARG A 41 -18.23 -8.70 -12.35
N ARG A 42 -18.86 -8.28 -11.25
CA ARG A 42 -19.28 -6.89 -11.04
C ARG A 42 -18.25 -6.18 -10.17
N ILE A 43 -17.63 -5.14 -10.71
CA ILE A 43 -16.66 -4.28 -10.04
C ILE A 43 -17.33 -2.92 -9.80
N PRO A 44 -17.67 -2.56 -8.55
CA PRO A 44 -18.41 -1.34 -8.28
C PRO A 44 -17.65 -0.07 -8.71
N ALA A 45 -18.36 0.94 -9.23
CA ALA A 45 -17.76 2.20 -9.65
C ALA A 45 -17.08 2.96 -8.49
N HIS A 46 -17.55 2.77 -7.27
CA HIS A 46 -16.97 3.38 -6.07
C HIS A 46 -15.56 2.86 -5.72
N THR A 47 -15.07 1.83 -6.42
CA THR A 47 -13.71 1.29 -6.28
C THR A 47 -12.73 1.91 -7.26
N ALA A 48 -13.23 2.62 -8.28
CA ALA A 48 -12.40 3.26 -9.30
C ALA A 48 -11.75 4.54 -8.80
N TYR A 49 -10.73 4.98 -9.54
CA TYR A 49 -10.04 6.23 -9.32
C TYR A 49 -10.37 7.23 -10.41
N ILE A 50 -10.35 8.52 -10.06
CA ILE A 50 -10.56 9.62 -10.99
C ILE A 50 -9.21 10.25 -11.30
N SER A 51 -8.84 10.31 -12.58
CA SER A 51 -7.57 10.90 -13.02
C SER A 51 -7.81 11.96 -14.11
N PRO A 52 -6.93 12.97 -14.25
CA PRO A 52 -5.81 13.29 -13.36
C PRO A 52 -6.22 14.02 -12.08
N ASN A 53 -7.50 14.42 -11.93
CA ASN A 53 -8.00 15.11 -10.75
C ASN A 53 -8.91 14.19 -9.92
N PRO A 54 -8.46 13.67 -8.75
CA PRO A 54 -9.26 12.79 -7.90
C PRO A 54 -10.57 13.40 -7.41
N GLU A 55 -10.64 14.73 -7.33
CA GLU A 55 -11.81 15.50 -6.88
C GLU A 55 -12.69 15.96 -8.07
N GLY A 56 -12.37 15.52 -9.30
CA GLY A 56 -13.05 15.98 -10.51
C GLY A 56 -14.46 15.38 -10.71
N ALA A 57 -14.78 14.31 -9.99
CA ALA A 57 -16.09 13.68 -9.96
C ALA A 57 -16.35 13.14 -8.53
N LYS A 58 -17.62 12.98 -8.15
CA LYS A 58 -17.97 12.52 -6.80
C LYS A 58 -17.96 11.00 -6.77
N VAL A 59 -17.15 10.43 -5.88
CA VAL A 59 -17.11 8.98 -5.62
C VAL A 59 -17.77 8.70 -4.27
N SER A 60 -18.77 7.82 -4.24
CA SER A 60 -19.51 7.43 -3.02
C SER A 60 -20.02 6.00 -3.11
N ALA A 61 -20.65 5.48 -2.06
CA ALA A 61 -21.30 4.16 -2.08
C ALA A 61 -22.27 3.96 -3.27
N ALA A 62 -22.89 5.04 -3.75
CA ALA A 62 -23.79 5.02 -4.91
C ALA A 62 -23.08 4.91 -6.28
N GLY A 63 -21.75 4.89 -6.30
CA GLY A 63 -20.93 4.89 -7.50
C GLY A 63 -20.25 6.23 -7.77
N ILE A 64 -20.13 6.59 -9.05
CA ILE A 64 -19.49 7.85 -9.49
C ILE A 64 -20.54 8.76 -10.12
N THR A 65 -20.69 9.97 -9.58
CA THR A 65 -21.65 10.97 -10.06
C THR A 65 -20.94 12.30 -10.39
N ASP A 66 -21.68 13.23 -10.98
CA ASP A 66 -21.18 14.56 -11.38
C ASP A 66 -20.00 14.54 -12.37
N TRP A 67 -19.85 13.44 -13.12
CA TRP A 67 -18.83 13.35 -14.16
C TRP A 67 -19.27 14.09 -15.43
N LYS A 68 -18.88 15.37 -15.52
CA LYS A 68 -19.21 16.29 -16.63
C LYS A 68 -17.99 16.79 -17.39
N ASN A 69 -16.78 16.51 -16.90
CA ASN A 69 -15.52 16.93 -17.51
C ASN A 69 -14.93 15.76 -18.33
N PRO A 70 -14.90 15.85 -19.68
CA PRO A 70 -14.40 14.79 -20.54
C PRO A 70 -12.87 14.62 -20.48
N ARG A 71 -12.15 15.52 -19.80
CA ARG A 71 -10.71 15.36 -19.53
C ARG A 71 -10.42 14.39 -18.39
N LEU A 72 -11.44 14.01 -17.61
CA LEU A 72 -11.30 13.03 -16.54
C LEU A 72 -11.46 11.61 -17.08
N LYS A 73 -10.77 10.68 -16.44
CA LYS A 73 -10.91 9.25 -16.65
C LYS A 73 -11.38 8.58 -15.37
N VAL A 74 -12.18 7.53 -15.53
CA VAL A 74 -12.56 6.62 -14.47
C VAL A 74 -11.78 5.32 -14.66
N GLU A 75 -10.96 4.96 -13.68
CA GLU A 75 -9.98 3.89 -13.82
C GLU A 75 -10.18 2.80 -12.75
N TRP A 76 -10.52 1.59 -13.20
CA TRP A 76 -10.50 0.39 -12.37
C TRP A 76 -9.20 -0.37 -12.61
N PHE A 77 -8.76 -1.10 -11.57
CA PHE A 77 -7.56 -1.90 -11.60
C PHE A 77 -7.85 -3.28 -11.01
N GLY A 78 -7.38 -4.32 -11.69
CA GLY A 78 -7.52 -5.69 -11.21
C GLY A 78 -6.44 -6.60 -11.75
N GLN A 79 -6.12 -7.64 -10.98
CA GLN A 79 -5.15 -8.66 -11.34
C GLN A 79 -5.86 -9.77 -12.11
N ILE A 80 -5.38 -10.04 -13.32
CA ILE A 80 -5.87 -11.08 -14.21
C ILE A 80 -4.88 -12.24 -14.14
N ASN A 81 -5.35 -13.38 -13.63
CA ASN A 81 -4.49 -14.54 -13.40
C ASN A 81 -4.40 -15.47 -14.61
N THR A 82 -5.40 -15.41 -15.50
CA THR A 82 -5.47 -16.24 -16.71
C THR A 82 -5.60 -15.32 -17.93
N PRO A 83 -4.61 -15.31 -18.85
CA PRO A 83 -4.75 -14.63 -20.13
C PRO A 83 -5.99 -15.11 -20.90
N GLY A 84 -6.60 -14.23 -21.68
CA GLY A 84 -7.77 -14.58 -22.48
C GLY A 84 -8.64 -13.37 -22.81
N SER A 85 -9.77 -13.63 -23.46
CA SER A 85 -10.75 -12.59 -23.75
C SER A 85 -11.54 -12.18 -22.51
N VAL A 86 -11.91 -10.90 -22.47
CA VAL A 86 -12.86 -10.34 -21.52
C VAL A 86 -13.90 -9.49 -22.25
N ASP A 87 -15.17 -9.77 -22.03
CA ASP A 87 -16.26 -8.90 -22.46
C ASP A 87 -16.52 -7.84 -21.40
N ALA A 88 -16.59 -6.58 -21.78
CA ALA A 88 -16.71 -5.47 -20.84
C ALA A 88 -17.97 -4.63 -21.07
N ARG A 89 -18.75 -4.43 -20.01
CA ARG A 89 -19.92 -3.55 -19.99
C ARG A 89 -19.84 -2.58 -18.81
N VAL A 90 -20.37 -1.37 -18.97
CA VAL A 90 -20.51 -0.41 -17.87
C VAL A 90 -21.99 -0.18 -17.59
N ALA A 91 -22.39 -0.37 -16.34
CA ALA A 91 -23.72 -0.03 -15.86
C ALA A 91 -23.74 1.43 -15.38
N LEU A 92 -24.70 2.23 -15.85
CA LEU A 92 -24.86 3.63 -15.47
C LEU A 92 -26.32 4.08 -15.49
N ARG A 93 -26.61 5.20 -14.82
CA ARG A 93 -27.88 5.94 -14.93
C ARG A 93 -27.66 7.24 -15.70
N LEU A 94 -28.65 7.61 -16.51
CA LEU A 94 -28.61 8.83 -17.33
C LEU A 94 -30.06 9.26 -17.60
N ALA A 95 -30.31 10.57 -17.73
CA ALA A 95 -31.66 11.09 -17.98
C ALA A 95 -32.31 10.43 -19.19
N ASP A 96 -33.62 10.22 -19.13
CA ASP A 96 -34.36 9.52 -20.19
C ASP A 96 -34.15 10.18 -21.56
N GLY A 97 -33.81 9.36 -22.56
CA GLY A 97 -33.50 9.81 -23.92
C GLY A 97 -32.16 10.56 -24.09
N GLN A 98 -31.44 10.90 -23.01
CA GLN A 98 -30.13 11.52 -23.11
C GLN A 98 -29.09 10.49 -23.58
N SER A 99 -28.20 10.89 -24.48
CA SER A 99 -27.09 10.05 -24.95
C SER A 99 -25.74 10.44 -24.33
N SER A 100 -24.85 9.47 -24.13
CA SER A 100 -23.44 9.71 -23.79
C SER A 100 -22.54 8.80 -24.62
N LEU A 101 -21.54 9.38 -25.28
CA LEU A 101 -20.51 8.62 -25.99
C LEU A 101 -19.33 8.37 -25.05
N LEU A 102 -19.04 7.09 -24.80
CA LEU A 102 -18.00 6.65 -23.90
C LEU A 102 -16.95 5.84 -24.66
N ARG A 103 -15.71 5.87 -24.15
CA ARG A 103 -14.59 5.06 -24.63
C ARG A 103 -14.04 4.23 -23.49
N LEU A 104 -14.00 2.90 -23.64
CA LEU A 104 -13.28 2.02 -22.72
C LEU A 104 -11.95 1.60 -23.35
N THR A 105 -10.87 1.74 -22.59
CA THR A 105 -9.53 1.30 -22.99
C THR A 105 -8.98 0.27 -22.00
N VAL A 106 -8.58 -0.89 -22.51
CA VAL A 106 -7.99 -2.00 -21.75
C VAL A 106 -6.86 -2.60 -22.58
N ALA A 107 -5.69 -2.85 -21.98
CA ALA A 107 -4.54 -3.45 -22.69
C ALA A 107 -4.17 -2.75 -24.02
N GLY A 108 -4.32 -1.42 -24.09
CA GLY A 108 -4.06 -0.62 -25.30
C GLY A 108 -5.15 -0.69 -26.38
N GLN A 109 -6.15 -1.55 -26.23
CA GLN A 109 -7.32 -1.63 -27.12
C GLN A 109 -8.39 -0.64 -26.64
N SER A 110 -8.97 0.12 -27.56
CA SER A 110 -10.05 1.07 -27.26
C SER A 110 -11.32 0.72 -28.04
N ARG A 111 -12.47 0.82 -27.37
CA ARG A 111 -13.80 0.65 -27.97
C ARG A 111 -14.69 1.81 -27.57
N ASP A 112 -15.44 2.34 -28.53
CA ASP A 112 -16.43 3.39 -28.29
C ASP A 112 -17.83 2.78 -28.26
N ALA A 113 -18.67 3.25 -27.35
CA ALA A 113 -20.06 2.82 -27.23
C ALA A 113 -20.93 3.98 -26.74
N THR A 114 -22.19 4.00 -27.19
CA THR A 114 -23.16 5.03 -26.82
C THR A 114 -24.13 4.50 -25.78
N ALA A 115 -24.21 5.18 -24.63
CA ALA A 115 -25.28 4.99 -23.67
C ALA A 115 -26.51 5.81 -24.10
N VAL A 116 -27.71 5.24 -23.94
CA VAL A 116 -28.98 5.97 -24.01
C VAL A 116 -29.65 5.81 -22.66
N GLY A 117 -29.96 6.93 -22.00
CA GLY A 117 -30.52 6.94 -20.65
C GLY A 117 -31.97 6.52 -20.60
N ALA A 118 -32.35 5.94 -19.46
CA ALA A 118 -33.70 5.50 -19.12
C ALA A 118 -34.13 6.05 -17.74
N GLY A 119 -33.71 7.29 -17.45
CA GLY A 119 -33.95 7.97 -16.19
C GLY A 119 -33.23 7.29 -15.01
N ALA A 120 -34.01 6.85 -14.01
CA ALA A 120 -33.49 6.21 -12.81
C ALA A 120 -33.06 4.74 -13.04
N THR A 121 -33.44 4.13 -14.16
CA THR A 121 -33.12 2.74 -14.48
C THR A 121 -31.68 2.62 -14.94
N LEU A 122 -30.99 1.56 -14.49
CA LEU A 122 -29.66 1.23 -14.97
C LEU A 122 -29.71 0.81 -16.44
N VAL A 123 -28.80 1.38 -17.23
CA VAL A 123 -28.55 0.96 -18.60
C VAL A 123 -27.14 0.38 -18.70
N PHE A 124 -26.96 -0.61 -19.57
CA PHE A 124 -25.68 -1.27 -19.80
C PHE A 124 -25.09 -0.82 -21.12
N VAL A 125 -23.90 -0.25 -21.06
CA VAL A 125 -23.12 0.16 -22.22
C VAL A 125 -22.16 -0.96 -22.56
N ASP A 126 -22.34 -1.56 -23.73
CA ASP A 126 -21.53 -2.70 -24.17
C ASP A 126 -20.34 -2.24 -25.03
N PHE A 127 -19.13 -2.59 -24.59
CA PHE A 127 -17.89 -2.29 -25.28
C PHE A 127 -17.32 -3.50 -26.04
N GLY A 128 -17.98 -4.66 -25.96
CA GLY A 128 -17.54 -5.91 -26.57
C GLY A 128 -16.31 -6.52 -25.89
N SER A 129 -15.60 -7.36 -26.65
CA SER A 129 -14.46 -8.14 -26.18
C SER A 129 -13.12 -7.40 -26.30
N PHE A 130 -12.26 -7.65 -25.31
CA PHE A 130 -10.86 -7.23 -25.24
C PHE A 130 -9.98 -8.45 -24.99
N ASP A 131 -8.86 -8.57 -25.70
CA ASP A 131 -7.90 -9.64 -25.47
C ASP A 131 -6.86 -9.24 -24.41
N LEU A 132 -6.70 -10.04 -23.36
CA LEU A 132 -5.69 -9.83 -22.32
C LEU A 132 -4.58 -10.87 -22.49
N PRO A 133 -3.44 -10.51 -23.13
CA PRO A 133 -2.45 -11.48 -23.59
C PRO A 133 -1.59 -12.07 -22.46
N GLU A 134 -1.50 -11.39 -21.32
CA GLU A 134 -0.61 -11.74 -20.21
C GLU A 134 -1.35 -11.76 -18.88
N SER A 135 -0.80 -12.49 -17.90
CA SER A 135 -1.25 -12.38 -16.51
C SER A 135 -0.68 -11.13 -15.87
N GLY A 136 -1.46 -10.49 -15.00
CA GLY A 136 -1.02 -9.40 -14.16
C GLY A 136 -2.07 -8.31 -13.99
N TYR A 137 -1.67 -7.15 -13.48
CA TYR A 137 -2.55 -6.01 -13.28
C TYR A 137 -2.91 -5.32 -14.58
N TYR A 138 -4.22 -5.19 -14.83
CA TYR A 138 -4.77 -4.42 -15.92
C TYR A 138 -5.50 -3.19 -15.40
N ARG A 139 -5.38 -2.10 -16.16
CA ARG A 139 -6.16 -0.88 -15.99
C ARG A 139 -7.29 -0.86 -17.02
N PHE A 140 -8.51 -0.65 -16.52
CA PHE A 140 -9.72 -0.43 -17.32
C PHE A 140 -10.06 1.06 -17.24
N SER A 141 -9.77 1.80 -18.30
CA SER A 141 -9.89 3.26 -18.33
C SER A 141 -11.09 3.69 -19.15
N LEU A 142 -12.10 4.27 -18.50
CA LEU A 142 -13.31 4.80 -19.11
C LEU A 142 -13.19 6.33 -19.27
N GLU A 143 -13.43 6.80 -20.48
CA GLU A 143 -13.39 8.21 -20.85
C GLU A 143 -14.75 8.64 -21.43
N SER A 144 -15.12 9.90 -21.21
CA SER A 144 -16.27 10.51 -21.88
C SER A 144 -15.80 11.25 -23.12
N ARG A 145 -16.44 11.00 -24.26
CA ARG A 145 -16.22 11.71 -25.53
C ARG A 145 -17.23 12.84 -25.74
N ASN A 146 -18.04 13.11 -24.72
CA ASN A 146 -18.98 14.23 -24.72
C ASN A 146 -18.24 15.59 -24.68
N PHE A 147 -18.94 16.66 -25.04
CA PHE A 147 -18.45 18.02 -24.79
C PHE A 147 -18.46 18.37 -23.30
N LEU A 148 -17.62 19.32 -22.90
CA LEU A 148 -17.51 19.79 -21.52
C LEU A 148 -18.87 20.25 -20.97
N GLY A 149 -19.25 19.75 -19.80
CA GLY A 149 -20.50 20.09 -19.11
C GLY A 149 -21.62 19.08 -19.37
N LYS A 150 -21.56 18.30 -20.46
CA LYS A 150 -22.54 17.24 -20.72
C LYS A 150 -22.24 16.02 -19.82
N PRO A 151 -23.20 15.56 -18.99
CA PRO A 151 -23.01 14.38 -18.14
C PRO A 151 -22.60 13.13 -18.93
N ALA A 152 -21.62 12.41 -18.42
CA ALA A 152 -21.22 11.09 -18.91
C ALA A 152 -22.15 9.97 -18.42
N GLY A 153 -22.89 10.22 -17.33
CA GLY A 153 -23.73 9.25 -16.64
C GLY A 153 -23.26 9.00 -15.20
N ASP A 154 -24.19 8.63 -14.35
CA ASP A 154 -23.91 8.21 -12.98
C ASP A 154 -23.53 6.73 -12.99
N LEU A 155 -22.24 6.43 -12.85
CA LEU A 155 -21.69 5.09 -13.02
C LEU A 155 -21.98 4.23 -11.79
N ASP A 156 -22.42 3.00 -12.03
CA ASP A 156 -22.75 2.01 -11.00
C ASP A 156 -21.65 0.95 -10.87
N ALA A 157 -21.26 0.32 -11.98
CA ALA A 157 -20.25 -0.73 -11.99
C ALA A 157 -19.67 -1.00 -13.38
N LEU A 158 -18.43 -1.52 -13.39
CA LEU A 158 -17.85 -2.25 -14.50
C LEU A 158 -18.25 -3.73 -14.37
N HIS A 159 -18.75 -4.31 -15.45
CA HIS A 159 -19.11 -5.72 -15.56
C HIS A 159 -18.17 -6.40 -16.54
N LEU A 160 -17.53 -7.47 -16.10
CA LEU A 160 -16.61 -8.27 -16.90
C LEU A 160 -17.14 -9.70 -17.03
N ASP A 161 -17.04 -10.28 -18.21
CA ASP A 161 -17.35 -11.68 -18.49
C ASP A 161 -16.25 -12.30 -19.36
N GLY A 162 -16.22 -13.63 -19.48
CA GLY A 162 -15.28 -14.36 -20.31
C GLY A 162 -14.12 -15.00 -19.53
N PRO A 163 -13.29 -15.82 -20.21
CA PRO A 163 -12.29 -16.67 -19.59
C PRO A 163 -11.28 -15.94 -18.69
N ALA A 164 -10.88 -14.72 -19.05
CA ALA A 164 -9.91 -13.96 -18.27
C ALA A 164 -10.43 -13.50 -16.89
N THR A 165 -11.75 -13.53 -16.68
CA THR A 165 -12.36 -13.18 -15.39
C THR A 165 -12.27 -14.30 -14.34
N ALA A 166 -11.95 -15.53 -14.77
CA ALA A 166 -11.77 -16.67 -13.90
C ALA A 166 -10.57 -16.43 -12.96
N GLY A 167 -10.85 -16.41 -11.66
CA GLY A 167 -9.84 -16.13 -10.63
C GLY A 167 -9.30 -14.70 -10.61
N ALA A 168 -9.83 -13.76 -11.42
CA ALA A 168 -9.41 -12.37 -11.38
C ALA A 168 -9.67 -11.73 -10.00
N HIS A 169 -8.75 -10.85 -9.58
CA HIS A 169 -8.78 -10.19 -8.28
C HIS A 169 -8.96 -8.68 -8.42
N PHE A 170 -9.97 -8.13 -7.77
CA PHE A 170 -10.25 -6.69 -7.72
C PHE A 170 -10.51 -6.28 -6.27
N ASN A 171 -10.16 -5.04 -5.91
CA ASN A 171 -10.71 -4.45 -4.70
C ASN A 171 -12.19 -4.14 -4.93
N ILE A 172 -13.07 -4.75 -4.14
CA ILE A 172 -14.53 -4.53 -4.20
C ILE A 172 -15.06 -3.69 -3.03
N LYS A 173 -14.19 -3.23 -2.12
CA LYS A 173 -14.56 -2.43 -0.95
C LYS A 173 -14.46 -0.93 -1.26
N GLU A 174 -15.20 -0.12 -0.50
CA GLU A 174 -15.17 1.35 -0.63
C GLU A 174 -13.80 1.96 -0.28
N ARG A 175 -13.04 1.33 0.62
CA ARG A 175 -11.69 1.76 0.97
C ARG A 175 -10.78 1.57 -0.25
N ARG A 176 -10.42 2.68 -0.89
CA ARG A 176 -9.53 2.75 -2.06
C ARG A 176 -8.08 3.08 -1.70
N ASN A 177 -7.74 3.13 -0.41
CA ASN A 177 -6.36 3.34 0.03
C ASN A 177 -5.46 2.20 -0.48
N ALA A 178 -4.17 2.49 -0.60
CA ALA A 178 -3.17 1.42 -0.68
C ALA A 178 -3.03 0.78 0.70
N ALA A 179 -2.60 -0.48 0.76
CA ALA A 179 -2.38 -1.15 2.04
C ALA A 179 -1.20 -0.50 2.76
N SER A 180 -1.41 -0.03 4.00
CA SER A 180 -0.31 0.43 4.83
C SER A 180 0.65 -0.73 5.11
N VAL A 181 1.94 -0.44 5.07
CA VAL A 181 3.02 -1.42 5.22
C VAL A 181 3.99 -0.99 6.31
N HIS A 182 4.51 -1.96 7.08
CA HIS A 182 5.29 -1.67 8.28
C HIS A 182 6.57 -2.50 8.34
N LEU A 183 7.56 -1.93 9.00
CA LEU A 183 8.80 -2.55 9.46
C LEU A 183 8.72 -2.67 10.97
N SER A 184 8.85 -3.87 11.53
CA SER A 184 9.04 -4.05 12.97
C SER A 184 10.50 -4.38 13.25
N TYR A 185 11.13 -3.62 14.14
CA TYR A 185 12.53 -3.85 14.52
C TYR A 185 12.58 -4.66 15.82
N PRO A 186 13.14 -5.88 15.80
CA PRO A 186 13.28 -6.68 17.00
C PRO A 186 14.31 -6.03 17.94
N VAL A 187 13.97 -5.98 19.22
CA VAL A 187 14.84 -5.54 20.30
C VAL A 187 14.84 -6.62 21.37
N SER A 188 16.01 -6.86 21.97
CA SER A 188 16.16 -7.85 23.04
C SER A 188 15.14 -7.61 24.17
N PRO A 189 14.46 -8.66 24.67
CA PRO A 189 13.55 -8.54 25.80
C PRO A 189 14.23 -7.89 27.01
N GLY A 190 13.56 -6.93 27.63
CA GLY A 190 14.07 -6.21 28.81
C GLY A 190 15.07 -5.08 28.50
N ALA A 191 15.42 -4.83 27.23
CA ALA A 191 16.26 -3.69 26.89
C ALA A 191 15.58 -2.36 27.26
N GLU A 192 16.30 -1.54 28.04
CA GLU A 192 15.86 -0.21 28.44
C GLU A 192 16.23 0.82 27.37
N VAL A 193 15.45 0.89 26.29
CA VAL A 193 15.76 1.75 25.14
C VAL A 193 15.38 3.21 25.40
N THR A 194 16.38 4.08 25.48
CA THR A 194 16.23 5.53 25.74
C THR A 194 16.18 6.36 24.47
N ALA A 195 16.70 5.86 23.36
CA ALA A 195 16.67 6.54 22.07
C ALA A 195 16.47 5.56 20.91
N PHE A 196 15.77 6.02 19.87
CA PHE A 196 15.65 5.32 18.59
C PHE A 196 15.84 6.33 17.44
N TYR A 197 16.87 6.08 16.64
CA TYR A 197 17.26 6.85 15.47
C TYR A 197 16.92 6.09 14.18
N GLY A 198 16.53 6.82 13.15
CA GLY A 198 16.33 6.27 11.82
C GLY A 198 16.36 7.32 10.72
N GLU A 199 16.67 6.86 9.50
CA GLU A 199 16.72 7.68 8.30
C GLU A 199 15.65 7.24 7.30
N VAL A 200 15.03 8.20 6.62
CA VAL A 200 14.03 7.91 5.58
C VAL A 200 14.33 8.73 4.32
N THR A 201 14.32 8.05 3.17
CA THR A 201 14.40 8.68 1.85
C THR A 201 13.13 8.35 1.07
N GLY A 202 12.23 9.31 0.92
CA GLY A 202 11.05 9.14 0.05
C GLY A 202 11.49 9.08 -1.41
N LEU A 203 11.24 7.96 -2.09
CA LEU A 203 11.55 7.79 -3.52
C LEU A 203 10.38 8.25 -4.40
N GLU A 204 9.17 8.16 -3.86
CA GLU A 204 7.95 8.71 -4.43
C GLU A 204 7.31 9.67 -3.43
N ASP A 205 6.47 10.59 -3.89
CA ASP A 205 5.80 11.57 -3.03
C ASP A 205 4.33 11.85 -3.41
N PRO A 206 3.51 10.82 -3.71
CA PRO A 206 2.11 11.07 -4.00
C PRO A 206 1.43 11.73 -2.80
N LEU A 207 0.41 12.53 -3.10
CA LEU A 207 -0.39 13.18 -2.07
C LEU A 207 -0.91 12.15 -1.06
N TRP A 208 -1.11 12.62 0.17
CA TRP A 208 -1.67 11.83 1.25
C TRP A 208 -0.83 10.60 1.63
N THR A 209 0.49 10.80 1.64
CA THR A 209 1.44 9.76 2.04
C THR A 209 2.09 10.12 3.35
N PHE A 210 2.19 9.16 4.26
CA PHE A 210 2.97 9.27 5.48
C PHE A 210 4.10 8.25 5.45
N TYR A 211 5.34 8.73 5.39
CA TYR A 211 6.54 7.94 5.62
C TYR A 211 6.97 8.12 7.08
N MET A 212 6.57 7.17 7.92
CA MET A 212 6.85 7.18 9.35
C MET A 212 8.20 6.55 9.63
N ALA A 213 9.10 7.32 10.25
CA ALA A 213 10.49 6.95 10.48
C ALA A 213 10.67 6.17 11.79
N CYS A 214 10.25 6.76 12.91
CA CYS A 214 10.49 6.22 14.25
C CYS A 214 9.18 6.11 15.04
N GLY A 215 8.66 4.89 15.14
CA GLY A 215 7.47 4.56 15.93
C GLY A 215 7.83 3.71 17.14
N TRP A 216 6.99 3.82 18.16
CA TRP A 216 7.04 3.02 19.40
C TRP A 216 5.62 2.80 19.95
N GLN A 217 5.50 2.07 21.04
CA GLN A 217 4.21 1.69 21.63
C GLN A 217 3.29 2.86 22.04
N ARG A 218 3.81 4.10 22.12
CA ARG A 218 3.02 5.29 22.47
C ARG A 218 3.03 6.38 21.41
N GLY A 219 3.59 6.16 20.23
CA GLY A 219 3.54 7.21 19.21
C GLY A 219 4.31 6.93 17.94
N TYR A 220 4.47 8.01 17.16
CA TYR A 220 5.19 8.01 15.90
C TYR A 220 5.84 9.37 15.60
N LEU A 221 6.93 9.32 14.83
CA LEU A 221 7.64 10.45 14.25
C LEU A 221 7.92 10.17 12.76
N GLY A 222 7.65 11.13 11.88
CA GLY A 222 8.04 11.01 10.47
C GLY A 222 7.58 12.16 9.59
N MET A 223 7.40 11.91 8.29
CA MET A 223 7.16 12.95 7.28
C MET A 223 5.98 12.66 6.34
N GLN A 224 5.19 13.69 6.03
CA GLN A 224 3.97 13.59 5.23
C GLN A 224 4.01 14.43 3.96
N VAL A 225 3.25 13.99 2.96
CA VAL A 225 2.81 14.80 1.81
C VAL A 225 1.32 15.12 2.01
N ASN A 226 1.00 16.36 2.39
CA ASN A 226 -0.36 16.74 2.78
C ASN A 226 -1.14 17.33 1.61
N SER A 227 -0.47 18.13 0.79
CA SER A 227 -1.03 18.73 -0.43
C SER A 227 0.07 19.03 -1.43
N ALA A 228 -0.28 19.55 -2.61
CA ALA A 228 0.69 19.99 -3.61
C ALA A 228 1.66 21.08 -3.08
N MET A 229 1.26 21.82 -2.05
CA MET A 229 2.02 22.95 -1.49
C MET A 229 2.46 22.74 -0.04
N GLU A 230 2.03 21.67 0.62
CA GLU A 230 2.31 21.44 2.03
C GLU A 230 2.82 20.03 2.30
N ARG A 231 3.92 19.99 3.04
CA ARG A 231 4.50 18.80 3.64
C ARG A 231 4.77 19.08 5.11
N ARG A 232 4.72 18.03 5.92
CA ARG A 232 4.86 18.14 7.37
C ARG A 232 5.87 17.13 7.89
N ILE A 233 6.64 17.53 8.90
CA ILE A 233 7.26 16.62 9.85
C ILE A 233 6.32 16.55 11.04
N ILE A 234 5.90 15.34 11.42
CA ILE A 234 4.89 15.15 12.46
C ILE A 234 5.41 14.27 13.59
N PHE A 235 5.02 14.61 14.81
CA PHE A 235 5.29 13.85 16.03
C PHE A 235 3.99 13.72 16.80
N SER A 236 3.61 12.53 17.24
CA SER A 236 2.38 12.32 18.01
C SER A 236 2.58 11.29 19.10
N VAL A 237 1.95 11.53 20.24
CA VAL A 237 2.01 10.69 21.43
C VAL A 237 0.58 10.41 21.91
N TRP A 238 0.18 9.14 21.95
CA TRP A 238 -1.15 8.74 22.39
C TRP A 238 -1.35 8.98 23.90
N ASP A 239 -2.56 9.38 24.28
CA ASP A 239 -3.03 9.40 25.67
C ASP A 239 -3.06 7.97 26.25
N SER A 240 -3.08 7.84 27.58
CA SER A 240 -3.44 6.56 28.20
C SER A 240 -4.97 6.44 28.25
N GLY A 241 -5.53 5.26 27.95
CA GLY A 241 -6.98 5.05 27.96
C GLY A 241 -7.53 4.53 26.63
N ASN A 242 -8.85 4.38 26.57
CA ASN A 242 -9.55 3.66 25.49
C ASN A 242 -10.48 4.55 24.65
N GLU A 243 -10.56 5.85 24.91
CA GLU A 243 -11.32 6.77 24.07
C GLU A 243 -10.55 6.99 22.75
N ALA A 244 -11.19 6.67 21.63
CA ALA A 244 -10.53 6.64 20.33
C ALA A 244 -10.86 7.84 19.43
N VAL A 245 -11.93 8.59 19.75
CA VAL A 245 -12.53 9.55 18.82
C VAL A 245 -12.29 10.98 19.27
N ASN A 246 -12.64 11.31 20.51
CA ASN A 246 -12.62 12.69 20.98
C ASN A 246 -11.80 12.85 22.26
N ARG A 247 -10.65 13.49 22.14
CA ARG A 247 -9.74 13.74 23.26
C ARG A 247 -10.38 14.52 24.41
N SER A 248 -11.40 15.35 24.15
CA SER A 248 -12.08 16.09 25.23
C SER A 248 -12.79 15.18 26.24
N LYS A 249 -13.07 13.92 25.88
CA LYS A 249 -13.66 12.90 26.75
C LYS A 249 -12.63 12.11 27.56
N VAL A 250 -11.33 12.26 27.27
CA VAL A 250 -10.26 11.58 28.00
C VAL A 250 -10.08 12.26 29.36
N ALA A 251 -9.93 11.50 30.46
CA ALA A 251 -9.68 12.08 31.77
C ALA A 251 -8.35 12.85 31.82
N ALA A 252 -8.23 13.88 32.67
CA ALA A 252 -7.02 14.70 32.71
C ALA A 252 -5.77 13.90 33.10
N GLU A 253 -5.90 12.95 34.04
CA GLU A 253 -4.83 12.02 34.44
C GLU A 253 -4.39 11.03 33.35
N ASP A 254 -5.15 10.95 32.27
CA ASP A 254 -4.92 10.07 31.14
C ASP A 254 -4.30 10.80 29.94
N ARG A 255 -4.28 12.14 29.99
CA ARG A 255 -3.80 12.96 28.87
C ARG A 255 -2.29 13.14 28.90
N VAL A 256 -1.66 13.02 27.74
CA VAL A 256 -0.29 13.55 27.56
C VAL A 256 -0.30 15.07 27.72
N THR A 257 0.78 15.61 28.27
CA THR A 257 0.94 17.06 28.48
C THR A 257 2.17 17.57 27.76
N LEU A 258 2.03 18.71 27.07
CA LEU A 258 3.13 19.32 26.33
C LEU A 258 4.17 19.88 27.31
N VAL A 259 5.42 19.44 27.18
CA VAL A 259 6.55 19.91 27.98
C VAL A 259 7.29 21.03 27.26
N ALA A 260 7.60 20.81 25.98
CA ALA A 260 8.33 21.77 25.16
C ALA A 260 8.03 21.55 23.68
N LYS A 261 8.31 22.57 22.85
CA LYS A 261 8.28 22.45 21.39
C LYS A 261 9.33 23.34 20.75
N GLY A 262 9.81 22.94 19.58
CA GLY A 262 10.74 23.77 18.81
C GLY A 262 10.08 25.02 18.22
N MET A 263 10.92 25.97 17.83
CA MET A 263 10.49 27.15 17.10
C MET A 263 9.81 26.76 15.78
N GLY A 264 8.67 27.38 15.47
CA GLY A 264 7.90 27.11 14.25
C GLY A 264 7.07 25.81 14.27
N VAL A 265 7.11 25.05 15.36
CA VAL A 265 6.28 23.84 15.54
C VAL A 265 4.90 24.23 16.05
N THR A 266 3.86 23.69 15.41
CA THR A 266 2.49 23.73 15.90
C THR A 266 2.23 22.51 16.76
N ALA A 267 1.57 22.68 17.91
CA ALA A 267 1.18 21.60 18.82
C ALA A 267 -0.31 21.72 19.15
N GLY A 268 -0.96 20.58 19.36
CA GLY A 268 -2.38 20.48 19.66
C GLY A 268 -2.78 19.03 19.96
N ASP A 269 -4.03 18.71 19.71
CA ASP A 269 -4.63 17.42 20.03
C ASP A 269 -4.98 16.63 18.76
N PHE A 270 -5.11 15.31 18.87
CA PHE A 270 -5.69 14.46 17.82
C PHE A 270 -6.73 13.47 18.36
N GLY A 271 -7.50 12.89 17.44
CA GLY A 271 -8.60 11.95 17.67
C GLY A 271 -8.91 11.10 16.42
N ASN A 272 -9.91 10.22 16.50
CA ASN A 272 -10.40 9.27 15.48
C ASN A 272 -9.51 8.05 15.21
N GLU A 273 -8.25 8.05 15.66
CA GLU A 273 -7.28 6.97 15.48
C GLU A 273 -6.58 6.67 16.83
N GLY A 274 -7.39 6.70 17.90
CA GLY A 274 -6.88 7.01 19.23
C GLY A 274 -6.87 8.51 19.47
N THR A 275 -6.60 8.93 20.71
CA THR A 275 -6.43 10.34 21.08
C THR A 275 -5.03 10.60 21.61
N GLY A 276 -4.59 11.84 21.54
CA GLY A 276 -3.29 12.21 22.08
C GLY A 276 -2.83 13.62 21.76
N GLY A 277 -1.57 13.88 22.09
CA GLY A 277 -0.87 15.10 21.72
C GLY A 277 -0.29 14.96 20.32
N HIS A 278 -0.53 15.97 19.48
CA HIS A 278 -0.02 16.07 18.13
C HIS A 278 0.89 17.28 17.99
N SER A 279 1.94 17.16 17.19
CA SER A 279 2.75 18.29 16.76
C SER A 279 3.19 18.13 15.33
N HIS A 280 3.33 19.25 14.63
CA HIS A 280 3.93 19.27 13.32
C HIS A 280 4.72 20.54 13.03
N LEU A 281 5.76 20.36 12.22
CA LEU A 281 6.47 21.42 11.54
C LEU A 281 6.08 21.37 10.07
N LYS A 282 5.66 22.51 9.49
CA LYS A 282 5.55 22.62 8.03
C LYS A 282 6.95 22.72 7.46
N TYR A 283 7.37 21.68 6.75
CA TYR A 283 8.69 21.60 6.15
C TYR A 283 8.61 20.86 4.82
N ARG A 284 9.02 21.52 3.74
CA ARG A 284 8.98 20.97 2.38
C ARG A 284 10.21 20.10 2.12
N TRP A 285 10.29 18.97 2.82
CA TRP A 285 11.27 17.92 2.52
C TRP A 285 11.19 17.52 1.05
N LYS A 286 12.32 17.17 0.44
CA LYS A 286 12.38 16.84 -0.99
C LYS A 286 12.51 15.34 -1.22
N THR A 287 11.83 14.87 -2.25
CA THR A 287 11.92 13.50 -2.74
C THR A 287 13.35 13.19 -3.17
N GLY A 288 13.84 12.01 -2.82
CA GLY A 288 15.24 11.61 -3.01
C GLY A 288 16.22 12.15 -1.97
N GLU A 289 15.86 13.14 -1.15
CA GLU A 289 16.71 13.61 -0.05
C GLU A 289 16.48 12.79 1.23
N LYS A 290 17.58 12.33 1.81
CA LYS A 290 17.60 11.62 3.09
C LYS A 290 17.19 12.55 4.24
N GLN A 291 16.20 12.12 5.02
CA GLN A 291 15.71 12.80 6.22
C GLN A 291 16.07 11.99 7.46
N ARG A 292 16.43 12.65 8.57
CA ARG A 292 16.94 11.99 9.79
C ARG A 292 16.05 12.32 10.98
N PHE A 293 15.75 11.30 11.76
CA PHE A 293 14.79 11.36 12.87
C PHE A 293 15.38 10.69 14.10
N LEU A 294 15.03 11.24 15.26
CA LEU A 294 15.39 10.67 16.55
C LEU A 294 14.20 10.84 17.48
N ILE A 295 13.83 9.78 18.19
CA ILE A 295 12.96 9.88 19.35
C ILE A 295 13.73 9.48 20.60
N THR A 296 13.41 10.12 21.72
CA THR A 296 13.96 9.77 23.04
C THR A 296 12.85 9.51 24.03
N ALA A 297 13.11 8.64 25.00
CA ALA A 297 12.25 8.36 26.14
C ALA A 297 13.05 8.53 27.43
N ARG A 298 12.53 9.38 28.32
CA ARG A 298 13.09 9.58 29.66
C ARG A 298 12.01 9.30 30.70
N PRO A 299 12.12 8.22 31.50
CA PRO A 299 11.28 8.06 32.68
C PRO A 299 11.40 9.30 33.57
N ALA A 300 10.28 9.97 33.82
CA ALA A 300 10.24 11.17 34.66
C ALA A 300 10.01 10.79 36.13
N ASP A 301 9.24 9.73 36.33
CA ASP A 301 8.91 9.11 37.61
C ASP A 301 8.36 7.69 37.33
N ALA A 302 7.91 6.98 38.37
CA ALA A 302 7.43 5.60 38.25
C ALA A 302 6.19 5.43 37.36
N THR A 303 5.46 6.51 37.03
CA THR A 303 4.23 6.44 36.23
C THR A 303 4.25 7.30 34.98
N HIS A 304 5.31 8.08 34.74
CA HIS A 304 5.40 8.97 33.59
C HIS A 304 6.69 8.80 32.80
N THR A 305 6.54 8.91 31.48
CA THR A 305 7.67 9.00 30.54
C THR A 305 7.57 10.29 29.76
N ILE A 306 8.70 10.98 29.57
CA ILE A 306 8.82 12.11 28.67
C ILE A 306 9.34 11.60 27.33
N TYR A 307 8.53 11.77 26.29
CA TYR A 307 8.90 11.44 24.91
C TYR A 307 9.24 12.70 24.14
N SER A 308 10.41 12.75 23.49
CA SER A 308 10.84 13.89 22.69
C SER A 308 11.18 13.46 21.27
N GLY A 309 10.60 14.13 20.29
CA GLY A 309 10.85 13.89 18.87
C GLY A 309 11.74 14.97 18.28
N TYR A 310 12.79 14.56 17.58
CA TYR A 310 13.78 15.44 16.95
C TYR A 310 13.87 15.18 15.46
N TYR A 311 14.11 16.26 14.72
CA TYR A 311 14.28 16.23 13.28
C TYR A 311 15.56 16.99 12.93
N PHE A 312 16.39 16.40 12.08
CA PHE A 312 17.52 17.10 11.50
C PHE A 312 17.02 18.00 10.38
N ARG A 313 17.32 19.30 10.42
CA ARG A 313 16.99 20.28 9.38
C ARG A 313 18.12 20.36 8.36
N PRO A 314 17.97 19.78 7.14
CA PRO A 314 19.03 19.83 6.13
C PRO A 314 19.40 21.27 5.71
N ASP A 315 18.44 22.18 5.74
CA ASP A 315 18.64 23.60 5.39
C ASP A 315 19.40 24.41 6.46
N GLN A 316 19.47 23.89 7.69
CA GLN A 316 20.19 24.53 8.80
C GLN A 316 21.40 23.71 9.26
N ASN A 317 21.56 22.49 8.74
CA ASN A 317 22.55 21.52 9.18
C ASN A 317 22.55 21.33 10.71
N ALA A 318 21.35 21.28 11.31
CA ALA A 318 21.19 21.25 12.75
C ALA A 318 19.97 20.41 13.15
N TRP A 319 20.07 19.75 14.30
CA TRP A 319 18.93 19.10 14.95
C TRP A 319 18.01 20.12 15.59
N MET A 320 16.70 19.88 15.50
CA MET A 320 15.69 20.65 16.20
C MET A 320 14.71 19.73 16.92
N LEU A 321 14.22 20.20 18.07
CA LEU A 321 13.07 19.61 18.74
C LEU A 321 11.81 19.85 17.89
N ILE A 322 11.02 18.81 17.63
CA ILE A 322 9.64 18.97 17.19
C ILE A 322 8.81 19.31 18.43
N SER A 323 8.61 18.33 19.31
CA SER A 323 8.04 18.56 20.63
C SER A 323 8.41 17.47 21.62
N SER A 324 8.14 17.76 22.89
CA SER A 324 8.33 16.88 24.03
C SER A 324 7.02 16.79 24.81
N TRP A 325 6.59 15.58 25.14
CA TRP A 325 5.33 15.29 25.81
C TRP A 325 5.56 14.40 27.02
N LYS A 326 4.96 14.75 28.17
CA LYS A 326 4.90 13.89 29.36
C LYS A 326 3.68 12.99 29.26
N ALA A 327 3.90 11.68 29.13
CA ALA A 327 2.87 10.66 29.03
C ALA A 327 2.62 10.00 30.39
N PRO A 328 1.37 9.96 30.88
CA PRO A 328 1.00 9.27 32.11
C PRO A 328 0.82 7.76 31.90
N LYS A 329 0.75 7.04 33.03
CA LYS A 329 0.53 5.58 33.13
C LYS A 329 1.47 4.77 32.23
N ASP A 330 2.75 5.18 32.19
CA ASP A 330 3.80 4.53 31.40
C ASP A 330 5.01 4.20 32.28
N GLY A 331 5.85 5.20 32.61
CA GLY A 331 6.94 5.03 33.59
C GLY A 331 8.09 4.16 33.11
N GLY A 332 8.35 4.10 31.81
CA GLY A 332 9.40 3.25 31.24
C GLY A 332 9.98 3.74 29.90
N TYR A 333 10.59 2.80 29.19
CA TYR A 333 11.39 3.00 27.98
C TYR A 333 10.64 2.68 26.69
N LEU A 334 11.29 2.90 25.55
CA LEU A 334 10.73 2.61 24.23
C LEU A 334 10.58 1.09 24.02
N ARG A 335 9.46 0.69 23.43
CA ARG A 335 9.12 -0.70 23.11
C ARG A 335 8.40 -0.76 21.75
N GLY A 336 8.46 -1.94 21.13
CA GLY A 336 7.76 -2.18 19.86
C GLY A 336 8.17 -1.18 18.79
N LEU A 337 9.47 -1.08 18.51
CA LEU A 337 10.00 -0.11 17.56
C LEU A 337 9.58 -0.48 16.13
N TYR A 338 9.13 0.52 15.37
CA TYR A 338 8.66 0.29 14.01
C TYR A 338 8.85 1.50 13.09
N SER A 339 8.69 1.26 11.79
CA SER A 339 8.50 2.27 10.75
C SER A 339 7.31 1.87 9.89
N PHE A 340 6.71 2.80 9.15
CA PHE A 340 5.67 2.44 8.17
C PHE A 340 5.59 3.40 6.99
N SER A 341 4.89 2.96 5.96
CA SER A 341 4.39 3.82 4.89
C SER A 341 2.88 3.64 4.77
N GLU A 342 2.17 4.75 4.79
CA GLU A 342 0.71 4.78 4.75
C GLU A 342 0.20 5.67 3.63
N ASN A 343 -0.92 5.25 3.04
CA ASN A 343 -1.78 6.12 2.26
C ASN A 343 -2.98 6.55 3.12
N PHE A 344 -3.01 7.81 3.55
CA PHE A 344 -4.13 8.36 4.34
C PHE A 344 -5.22 9.02 3.47
N GLY A 345 -5.13 8.88 2.14
CA GLY A 345 -6.11 9.40 1.18
C GLY A 345 -6.70 8.31 0.28
N ALA A 346 -8.02 8.14 0.31
CA ALA A 346 -8.66 7.10 -0.50
C ALA A 346 -8.55 7.34 -2.02
N ALA A 347 -8.42 8.60 -2.47
CA ALA A 347 -8.59 8.91 -3.89
C ALA A 347 -7.37 8.66 -4.79
N ASN A 348 -6.23 8.22 -4.25
CA ASN A 348 -5.01 7.96 -5.04
C ASN A 348 -4.26 6.67 -4.63
N GLY A 349 -4.97 5.66 -4.12
CA GLY A 349 -4.36 4.36 -3.81
C GLY A 349 -3.79 3.61 -5.02
N HIS A 350 -4.15 3.99 -6.25
CA HIS A 350 -3.54 3.47 -7.49
C HIS A 350 -2.12 4.00 -7.74
N VAL A 351 -1.69 5.04 -7.04
CA VAL A 351 -0.37 5.64 -7.23
C VAL A 351 0.65 4.94 -6.33
N LEU A 352 1.81 4.61 -6.91
CA LEU A 352 2.91 3.95 -6.22
C LEU A 352 3.48 4.86 -5.12
N ARG A 353 3.74 4.26 -3.96
CA ARG A 353 4.47 4.84 -2.84
C ARG A 353 5.70 3.99 -2.58
N ARG A 354 6.84 4.64 -2.38
CA ARG A 354 8.09 3.95 -2.06
C ARG A 354 9.00 4.85 -1.26
N ALA A 355 9.61 4.29 -0.22
CA ALA A 355 10.65 4.94 0.56
C ALA A 355 11.68 3.91 1.04
N ARG A 356 12.92 4.38 1.23
CA ARG A 356 14.00 3.64 1.88
C ARG A 356 14.13 4.05 3.34
N TYR A 357 14.42 3.08 4.20
CA TYR A 357 14.55 3.19 5.64
C TYR A 357 15.90 2.66 6.05
N GLY A 358 16.79 3.55 6.47
CA GLY A 358 18.20 3.25 6.70
C GLY A 358 18.68 3.57 8.11
N ASN A 359 19.85 3.00 8.43
CA ASN A 359 20.68 3.38 9.56
C ASN A 359 19.92 3.40 10.91
N GLN A 360 19.17 2.35 11.22
CA GLN A 360 18.45 2.26 12.48
C GLN A 360 19.41 1.99 13.64
N TRP A 361 19.33 2.82 14.67
CA TRP A 361 20.14 2.69 15.88
C TRP A 361 19.29 2.91 17.12
N ILE A 362 19.56 2.17 18.18
CA ILE A 362 19.00 2.41 19.50
C ILE A 362 20.09 2.71 20.51
N GLN A 363 19.77 3.52 21.51
CA GLN A 363 20.59 3.67 22.70
C GLN A 363 19.90 3.04 23.89
N THR A 364 20.62 2.27 24.69
CA THR A 364 20.13 1.75 25.97
C THR A 364 20.45 2.70 27.12
N ALA A 365 19.80 2.50 28.27
CA ALA A 365 19.94 3.36 29.45
C ALA A 365 21.37 3.43 30.02
N ASP A 366 22.20 2.42 29.75
CA ASP A 366 23.65 2.40 30.06
C ASP A 366 24.49 3.23 29.09
N GLY A 367 23.88 3.83 28.06
CA GLY A 367 24.53 4.64 27.04
C GLY A 367 25.01 3.85 25.82
N THR A 368 24.85 2.53 25.79
CA THR A 368 25.33 1.67 24.69
C THR A 368 24.48 1.87 23.43
N TRP A 369 25.14 2.12 22.30
CA TRP A 369 24.50 2.16 20.99
C TRP A 369 24.47 0.77 20.34
N GLN A 370 23.31 0.37 19.82
CA GLN A 370 23.11 -0.90 19.13
C GLN A 370 22.47 -0.63 17.76
N GLU A 371 23.07 -1.18 16.71
CA GLU A 371 22.52 -1.09 15.37
C GLU A 371 21.39 -2.10 15.19
N LEU A 372 20.29 -1.68 14.57
CA LEU A 372 19.21 -2.58 14.16
C LEU A 372 19.35 -2.87 12.67
N THR A 373 19.78 -4.09 12.35
CA THR A 373 20.01 -4.56 10.97
C THR A 373 18.95 -5.52 10.47
N VAL A 374 18.04 -5.95 11.34
CA VAL A 374 16.93 -6.86 11.01
C VAL A 374 15.59 -6.13 11.16
N ALA A 375 14.67 -6.39 10.24
CA ALA A 375 13.30 -5.93 10.35
C ALA A 375 12.33 -6.99 9.80
N THR A 376 11.12 -7.04 10.37
CA THR A 376 10.06 -7.95 9.94
C THR A 376 8.95 -7.20 9.23
N PHE A 377 8.47 -7.71 8.10
CA PHE A 377 7.40 -7.10 7.32
C PHE A 377 6.03 -7.34 7.92
N SER A 378 5.17 -6.32 7.88
CA SER A 378 3.73 -6.48 8.10
C SER A 378 2.93 -5.47 7.28
N HIS A 379 1.62 -5.61 7.28
CA HIS A 379 0.69 -4.75 6.55
C HIS A 379 -0.66 -4.67 7.28
N ASP A 380 -1.49 -3.69 6.93
CA ASP A 380 -2.84 -3.56 7.48
C ASP A 380 -3.81 -4.63 6.93
N GLU A 381 -5.06 -4.62 7.42
CA GLU A 381 -6.11 -5.54 6.96
C GLU A 381 -6.44 -5.38 5.47
N THR A 382 -6.29 -4.17 4.91
CA THR A 382 -6.47 -3.93 3.46
C THR A 382 -5.52 -4.82 2.67
N GLY A 383 -4.29 -4.95 3.16
CA GLY A 383 -3.28 -5.80 2.57
C GLY A 383 -3.71 -7.27 2.50
N LYS A 384 -4.34 -7.80 3.55
CA LYS A 384 -4.61 -9.23 3.72
C LYS A 384 -5.39 -9.85 2.56
N ALA A 385 -6.36 -9.12 2.00
CA ALA A 385 -7.22 -9.63 0.96
C ALA A 385 -7.44 -8.67 -0.21
N ASP A 386 -7.48 -7.35 0.02
CA ASP A 386 -8.02 -6.40 -0.95
C ASP A 386 -6.95 -5.82 -1.86
N ARG A 387 -5.81 -5.41 -1.28
CA ARG A 387 -4.70 -4.73 -1.96
C ARG A 387 -3.42 -5.52 -1.79
N ARG A 388 -2.96 -6.18 -2.86
CA ARG A 388 -1.83 -7.13 -2.81
C ARG A 388 -0.49 -6.49 -3.18
N ASP A 389 -0.50 -5.32 -3.79
CA ASP A 389 0.65 -4.53 -4.18
C ASP A 389 1.33 -3.89 -2.95
N ARG A 390 2.01 -4.73 -2.14
CA ARG A 390 2.70 -4.36 -0.91
C ARG A 390 4.01 -5.11 -0.75
N PHE A 391 5.06 -4.38 -0.42
CA PHE A 391 6.42 -4.89 -0.46
C PHE A 391 7.28 -4.33 0.66
N MET A 392 8.18 -5.18 1.11
CA MET A 392 9.40 -4.84 1.80
C MET A 392 10.57 -5.58 1.14
N GLY A 393 11.75 -4.98 1.21
CA GLY A 393 13.00 -5.66 0.92
C GLY A 393 14.20 -4.84 1.35
N VAL A 394 15.37 -5.20 0.82
CA VAL A 394 16.62 -4.46 1.02
C VAL A 394 17.14 -4.00 -0.32
N GLU A 395 17.46 -2.71 -0.44
CA GLU A 395 18.08 -2.12 -1.61
C GLU A 395 19.10 -1.06 -1.18
N ASN A 396 20.26 -1.02 -1.84
CA ASN A 396 21.32 -0.06 -1.54
C ASN A 396 21.74 -0.02 -0.05
N GLY A 397 21.72 -1.18 0.63
CA GLY A 397 22.07 -1.30 2.04
C GLY A 397 21.02 -0.78 3.03
N GLU A 398 19.82 -0.41 2.55
CA GLU A 398 18.71 0.09 3.37
C GLU A 398 17.49 -0.82 3.18
N PHE A 399 16.59 -0.86 4.16
CA PHE A 399 15.28 -1.44 3.93
C PHE A 399 14.49 -0.55 2.96
N PHE A 400 13.51 -1.09 2.25
CA PHE A 400 12.49 -0.30 1.58
C PHE A 400 11.10 -0.79 1.94
N LEU A 401 10.14 0.13 1.92
CA LEU A 401 8.71 -0.19 1.86
C LEU A 401 8.16 0.35 0.55
N SER A 402 7.29 -0.44 -0.09
CA SER A 402 6.55 -0.01 -1.27
C SER A 402 5.13 -0.52 -1.26
N HIS A 403 4.17 0.30 -1.65
CA HIS A 403 2.77 -0.08 -1.77
C HIS A 403 2.03 0.82 -2.75
N GLY A 404 0.88 0.36 -3.24
CA GLY A 404 0.18 1.06 -4.30
C GLY A 404 0.80 0.79 -5.68
N GLY A 405 0.27 1.44 -6.72
CA GLY A 405 0.76 1.28 -8.08
C GLY A 405 0.20 0.08 -8.84
N PHE A 406 -0.45 -0.87 -8.15
CA PHE A 406 -0.88 -2.14 -8.76
C PHE A 406 0.28 -2.86 -9.45
N VAL A 407 1.39 -3.00 -8.72
CA VAL A 407 2.61 -3.69 -9.17
C VAL A 407 2.51 -5.18 -8.85
N GLU A 408 2.99 -6.02 -9.76
CA GLU A 408 3.00 -7.47 -9.60
C GLU A 408 3.89 -7.96 -8.43
N GLY A 409 3.44 -9.04 -7.80
CA GLY A 409 4.09 -9.65 -6.64
C GLY A 409 3.64 -9.06 -5.31
N PHE A 410 4.23 -9.57 -4.22
CA PHE A 410 4.07 -9.05 -2.85
C PHE A 410 5.15 -9.62 -1.94
N THR A 411 5.33 -9.01 -0.77
CA THR A 411 6.12 -9.59 0.32
C THR A 411 5.20 -10.29 1.33
N GLU A 412 5.60 -11.48 1.80
CA GLU A 412 4.80 -12.23 2.79
C GLU A 412 4.83 -11.59 4.18
N PHE A 413 3.68 -11.56 4.84
CA PHE A 413 3.55 -11.09 6.21
C PHE A 413 4.46 -11.88 7.14
N GLY A 414 5.20 -11.20 8.02
CA GLY A 414 6.08 -11.82 9.00
C GLY A 414 7.45 -12.21 8.44
N LEU A 415 7.72 -11.97 7.16
CA LEU A 415 9.03 -12.27 6.58
C LEU A 415 10.10 -11.30 7.11
N PRO A 416 11.20 -11.81 7.70
CA PRO A 416 12.32 -10.98 8.12
C PRO A 416 13.24 -10.65 6.95
N PHE A 417 13.87 -9.48 7.01
CA PHE A 417 14.97 -9.10 6.14
C PHE A 417 16.12 -8.56 6.98
N GLU A 418 17.33 -8.70 6.45
CA GLU A 418 18.55 -8.20 7.05
C GLU A 418 19.26 -7.26 6.06
N ARG A 419 19.60 -6.06 6.51
CA ARG A 419 20.44 -5.11 5.78
C ARG A 419 21.89 -5.19 6.30
N PRO A 420 22.90 -4.87 5.47
CA PRO A 420 24.27 -4.71 5.94
C PRO A 420 24.38 -3.69 7.07
N ALA A 421 25.21 -4.00 8.06
CA ALA A 421 25.56 -3.09 9.16
C ALA A 421 26.38 -1.89 8.67
N THR A 422 26.12 -0.71 9.21
CA THR A 422 26.97 0.48 9.02
C THR A 422 28.09 0.55 10.07
N GLY A 423 27.88 -0.07 11.24
CA GLY A 423 28.89 -0.25 12.28
C GLY A 423 29.27 1.01 13.07
N GLN A 424 28.69 2.18 12.75
CA GLN A 424 28.94 3.42 13.47
C GLN A 424 27.62 4.17 13.74
N PRO A 425 27.30 4.47 15.02
CA PRO A 425 26.14 5.29 15.34
C PRO A 425 26.36 6.74 14.87
N PRO A 426 25.29 7.51 14.67
CA PRO A 426 25.43 8.93 14.35
C PRO A 426 26.10 9.69 15.50
N THR A 427 27.09 10.54 15.18
CA THR A 427 27.94 11.24 16.18
C THR A 427 27.46 12.64 16.53
N ASP A 428 26.45 13.15 15.83
CA ASP A 428 25.95 14.53 15.90
C ASP A 428 24.55 14.61 16.53
N LEU A 429 24.10 13.56 17.22
CA LEU A 429 22.77 13.50 17.83
C LEU A 429 22.62 14.55 18.94
N PRO A 430 21.43 15.16 19.09
CA PRO A 430 21.18 16.10 20.15
C PRO A 430 21.25 15.38 21.50
N ALA A 431 21.73 16.09 22.53
CA ALA A 431 21.66 15.58 23.90
C ALA A 431 20.20 15.34 24.31
N ALA A 432 19.95 14.23 25.01
CA ALA A 432 18.65 14.00 25.64
C ALA A 432 18.41 15.08 26.71
N PRO A 433 17.21 15.69 26.78
CA PRO A 433 16.90 16.81 27.66
C PRO A 433 16.60 16.41 29.11
#